data_AF-A0A7W9JAZ0-F1
#
_entry.id   AF-A0A7W9JAZ0-F1
#
_cell.length_a   1.000
_cell.length_b   1.000
_cell.length_c   1.000
_cell.angle_alpha   90.00
_cell.angle_beta   90.00
_cell.angle_gamma   90.00
#
_symmetry.space_group_name_H-M   'P 1'
#
loop_
_entity.id
_entity.type
_entity.pdbx_description
1 polymer ?
#
loop_
_entity_poly.entity_id
_entity_poly.type
_entity_poly.pdbx_seq_one_letter_code
_entity_poly.pdbx_strand_id
1 'polypeptide(L)'
;MAERVANPRDTESALDWQLERVGSTAWQEWTLKFQRMAFGYANDSGWHDSADALQWLDHHALLREGAAPRGALVWYQAVDRIRVACSLGSGQVIGPLPYGEVAVAALISLSTDYVWSDPHFPFAH
;
A
#
# COMPACT_ATOMS: atom_id res chain seq x y z
N MET A 1 2.65 -23.59 -3.89
CA MET A 1 3.45 -22.36 -3.72
C MET A 1 3.14 -21.47 -4.90
N ALA A 2 2.49 -20.32 -4.69
CA ALA A 2 2.26 -19.37 -5.77
C ALA A 2 3.61 -18.81 -6.24
N GLU A 3 3.84 -18.79 -7.56
CA GLU A 3 5.04 -18.20 -8.15
C GLU A 3 5.13 -16.73 -7.73
N ARG A 4 6.23 -16.34 -7.08
CA ARG A 4 6.44 -14.96 -6.64
C ARG A 4 6.83 -14.14 -7.87
N VAL A 5 5.82 -13.66 -8.60
CA VAL A 5 6.01 -12.72 -9.71
C VAL A 5 6.65 -11.45 -9.16
N ALA A 6 7.79 -11.06 -9.73
CA ALA A 6 8.44 -9.81 -9.36
C ALA A 6 7.59 -8.61 -9.80
N ASN A 7 7.51 -7.58 -8.95
CA ASN A 7 6.80 -6.34 -9.29
C ASN A 7 7.44 -5.69 -10.54
N PRO A 8 6.65 -5.08 -11.45
CA PRO A 8 7.18 -4.39 -12.63
C PRO A 8 8.18 -3.28 -12.29
N ARG A 9 7.98 -2.63 -11.14
CA ARG A 9 8.90 -1.64 -10.57
C ARG A 9 9.49 -2.15 -9.26
N ASP A 10 10.80 -1.98 -9.10
CA ASP A 10 11.48 -2.26 -7.83
C ASP A 10 11.05 -1.29 -6.72
N THR A 11 11.46 -1.57 -5.49
CA THR A 11 11.06 -0.80 -4.31
C THR A 11 11.48 0.66 -4.40
N GLU A 12 12.72 0.96 -4.75
CA GLU A 12 13.22 2.34 -4.73
C GLU A 12 12.55 3.17 -5.81
N SER A 13 12.45 2.62 -7.02
CA SER A 13 11.74 3.26 -8.12
C SER A 13 10.26 3.49 -7.77
N ALA A 14 9.61 2.55 -7.06
CA ALA A 14 8.23 2.69 -6.62
C ALA A 14 8.06 3.77 -5.56
N LEU A 15 9.04 3.94 -4.68
CA LEU A 15 9.04 5.00 -3.68
C LEU A 15 9.31 6.36 -4.30
N ASP A 16 10.26 6.47 -5.24
CA ASP A 16 10.54 7.69 -6.00
C ASP A 16 9.28 8.17 -6.74
N TRP A 17 8.57 7.25 -7.41
CA TRP A 17 7.31 7.56 -8.08
C TRP A 17 6.26 8.15 -7.13
N GLN A 18 6.19 7.66 -5.89
CA GLN A 18 5.25 8.17 -4.88
C GLN A 18 5.70 9.53 -4.34
N LEU A 19 6.99 9.72 -4.11
CA LEU A 19 7.58 10.96 -3.62
C LEU A 19 7.39 12.13 -4.60
N GLU A 20 7.51 11.87 -5.91
CA GLU A 20 7.20 12.84 -6.97
C GLU A 20 5.75 13.36 -6.94
N ARG A 21 4.85 12.65 -6.25
CA ARG A 21 3.42 12.95 -6.19
C ARG A 21 2.98 13.55 -4.87
N VAL A 22 3.91 13.78 -3.94
CA VAL A 22 3.61 14.45 -2.66
C VAL A 22 2.94 15.80 -2.92
N GLY A 23 1.88 16.08 -2.16
CA GLY A 23 1.01 17.25 -2.32
C GLY A 23 -0.12 17.06 -3.36
N SER A 24 -0.14 15.96 -4.10
CA SER A 24 -1.24 15.67 -5.04
C SER A 24 -2.50 15.21 -4.31
N THR A 25 -3.63 15.84 -4.60
CA THR A 25 -4.96 15.43 -4.11
C THR A 25 -5.71 14.51 -5.09
N ALA A 26 -5.14 14.26 -6.27
CA ALA A 26 -5.80 13.50 -7.34
C ALA A 26 -6.06 12.02 -7.00
N TRP A 27 -5.44 11.52 -5.91
CA TRP A 27 -5.48 10.13 -5.49
C TRP A 27 -6.28 9.91 -4.20
N GLN A 28 -6.96 10.95 -3.70
CA GLN A 28 -7.79 10.86 -2.51
C GLN A 28 -8.83 9.74 -2.66
N GLU A 29 -8.88 8.81 -1.71
CA GLU A 29 -9.70 7.58 -1.72
C GLU A 29 -9.23 6.44 -2.63
N TRP A 30 -8.22 6.65 -3.49
CA TRP A 30 -7.70 5.63 -4.41
C TRP A 30 -6.42 4.97 -3.89
N THR A 31 -6.37 4.66 -2.59
CA THR A 31 -5.15 4.17 -1.92
C THR A 31 -4.60 2.89 -2.57
N LEU A 32 -5.44 1.87 -2.78
CA LEU A 32 -5.03 0.61 -3.41
C LEU A 32 -4.54 0.80 -4.85
N LYS A 33 -5.30 1.53 -5.66
CA LYS A 33 -4.92 1.83 -7.06
C LYS A 33 -3.60 2.60 -7.12
N PHE A 34 -3.41 3.58 -6.23
CA PHE A 34 -2.17 4.34 -6.16
C PHE A 34 -0.97 3.44 -5.89
N GLN A 35 -1.07 2.55 -4.90
CA GLN A 35 0.02 1.62 -4.58
C GLN A 35 0.30 0.65 -5.73
N ARG A 36 -0.75 0.09 -6.33
CA ARG A 36 -0.62 -0.75 -7.54
C ARG A 36 0.15 -0.03 -8.66
N MET A 37 -0.23 1.21 -8.97
CA MET A 37 0.43 2.01 -10.00
C MET A 37 1.87 2.42 -9.62
N ALA A 38 2.13 2.64 -8.34
CA ALA A 38 3.46 2.88 -7.80
C ALA A 38 4.38 1.66 -8.01
N PHE A 39 3.87 0.44 -7.98
CA PHE A 39 4.63 -0.76 -8.33
C PHE A 39 4.63 -1.10 -9.83
N GLY A 40 4.10 -0.21 -10.67
CA GLY A 40 4.21 -0.28 -12.13
C GLY A 40 3.15 -1.14 -12.81
N TYR A 41 2.16 -1.62 -12.07
CA TYR A 41 1.05 -2.35 -12.64
C TYR A 41 0.08 -1.40 -13.38
N ALA A 42 -0.24 -1.73 -14.63
CA ALA A 42 -1.17 -0.94 -15.45
C ALA A 42 -2.62 -1.41 -15.29
N ASN A 43 -2.83 -2.72 -15.23
CA ASN A 43 -4.15 -3.35 -15.16
C ASN A 43 -4.73 -3.44 -13.75
N ASP A 44 -6.05 -3.49 -13.65
CA ASP A 44 -6.78 -3.48 -12.38
C ASP A 44 -6.27 -4.55 -11.41
N SER A 45 -6.32 -4.27 -10.11
CA SER A 45 -6.02 -5.25 -9.07
C SER A 45 -7.04 -6.38 -8.98
N GLY A 46 -8.21 -6.26 -9.63
CA GLY A 46 -9.29 -7.24 -9.56
C GLY A 46 -10.06 -7.23 -8.24
N TRP A 47 -9.53 -6.59 -7.20
CA TRP A 47 -10.20 -6.29 -5.94
C TRP A 47 -11.09 -5.05 -6.04
N HIS A 48 -12.24 -5.10 -5.37
CA HIS A 48 -13.17 -3.97 -5.34
C HIS A 48 -12.67 -2.82 -4.47
N ASP A 49 -12.02 -3.14 -3.35
CA ASP A 49 -11.46 -2.18 -2.41
C ASP A 49 -10.28 -2.78 -1.61
N SER A 50 -9.72 -1.97 -0.70
CA SER A 50 -8.60 -2.37 0.15
C SER A 50 -8.96 -3.48 1.16
N ALA A 51 -10.23 -3.60 1.56
CA ALA A 51 -10.66 -4.63 2.52
C ALA A 51 -10.76 -6.00 1.84
N ASP A 52 -11.26 -6.05 0.61
CA ASP A 52 -11.26 -7.24 -0.26
C ASP A 52 -9.83 -7.75 -0.49
N ALA A 53 -8.91 -6.82 -0.82
CA ALA A 53 -7.49 -7.13 -0.95
C ALA A 53 -6.88 -7.68 0.36
N LEU A 54 -7.16 -7.04 1.49
CA LEU A 54 -6.66 -7.46 2.80
C LEU A 54 -7.18 -8.86 3.18
N GLN A 55 -8.46 -9.14 2.97
CA GLN A 55 -9.06 -10.44 3.24
C GLN A 55 -8.43 -11.54 2.38
N TRP A 56 -8.17 -11.25 1.11
CA TRP A 56 -7.48 -12.20 0.24
C TRP A 56 -6.06 -12.50 0.74
N LEU A 57 -5.30 -11.46 1.14
CA LEU A 57 -3.95 -11.63 1.68
C LEU A 57 -3.94 -12.42 2.99
N ASP A 58 -4.92 -12.19 3.87
CA ASP A 58 -5.10 -12.95 5.11
C ASP A 58 -5.36 -14.43 4.81
N HIS A 59 -6.32 -14.70 3.92
CA HIS A 59 -6.66 -16.06 3.50
C HIS A 59 -5.47 -16.84 2.93
N HIS A 60 -4.52 -16.14 2.31
CA HIS A 60 -3.31 -16.72 1.73
C HIS A 60 -2.09 -16.67 2.67
N ALA A 61 -2.26 -16.28 3.94
CA ALA A 61 -1.19 -16.15 4.93
C ALA A 61 -0.03 -15.25 4.47
N LEU A 62 -0.36 -14.14 3.80
CA LEU A 62 0.61 -13.16 3.28
C LEU A 62 0.75 -11.91 4.16
N LEU A 63 -0.03 -11.83 5.24
CA LEU A 63 0.02 -10.75 6.22
C LEU A 63 1.04 -11.05 7.31
N ARG A 64 1.65 -9.98 7.81
CA ARG A 64 2.69 -9.99 8.83
C ARG A 64 2.43 -8.86 9.82
N GLU A 65 2.83 -9.08 11.07
CA GLU A 65 2.73 -8.09 12.15
C GLU A 65 4.08 -7.42 12.42
N GLY A 66 4.06 -6.38 13.26
CA GLY A 66 5.27 -5.68 13.71
C GLY A 66 5.77 -4.62 12.72
N ALA A 67 7.06 -4.28 12.81
CA ALA A 67 7.63 -3.19 12.04
C ALA A 67 7.66 -3.52 10.54
N ALA A 68 6.90 -2.75 9.75
CA ALA A 68 6.87 -2.89 8.29
C ALA A 68 8.21 -2.44 7.67
N PRO A 69 8.93 -3.31 6.94
CA PRO A 69 10.17 -2.92 6.27
C PRO A 69 9.90 -1.92 5.15
N ARG A 70 10.93 -1.17 4.75
CA ARG A 70 10.85 -0.24 3.61
C ARG A 70 10.36 -0.99 2.36
N GLY A 71 9.40 -0.41 1.65
CA GLY A 71 8.77 -0.99 0.47
C GLY A 71 7.59 -1.92 0.74
N ALA A 72 7.32 -2.29 1.99
CA ALA A 72 6.14 -3.08 2.32
C ALA A 72 4.84 -2.27 2.17
N LEU A 73 3.74 -2.95 1.85
CA LEU A 73 2.42 -2.36 1.94
C LEU A 73 1.90 -2.48 3.37
N VAL A 74 1.51 -1.35 3.95
CA VAL A 74 0.91 -1.26 5.27
C VAL A 74 -0.59 -1.09 5.11
N TRP A 75 -1.34 -2.01 5.67
CA TRP A 75 -2.79 -2.06 5.70
C TRP A 75 -3.24 -1.64 7.08
N TYR A 76 -4.01 -0.55 7.18
CA TYR A 76 -4.37 0.04 8.46
C TYR A 76 -5.82 0.47 8.49
N GLN A 77 -6.46 0.32 9.65
CA GLN A 77 -7.80 0.84 9.90
C GLN A 77 -7.72 2.36 10.06
N ALA A 78 -8.46 3.10 9.24
CA ALA A 78 -8.55 4.55 9.32
C ALA A 78 -10.01 4.99 9.32
N VAL A 79 -10.45 5.59 10.43
CA VAL A 79 -11.81 6.11 10.69
C VAL A 79 -12.92 5.09 10.35
N ASP A 80 -13.28 4.97 9.06
CA ASP A 80 -14.39 4.17 8.55
C ASP A 80 -13.97 3.00 7.64
N ARG A 81 -12.69 2.90 7.22
CA ARG A 81 -12.25 1.90 6.23
C ARG A 81 -10.80 1.48 6.36
N ILE A 82 -10.47 0.35 5.74
CA ILE A 82 -9.08 -0.08 5.52
C ILE A 82 -8.45 0.80 4.45
N ARG A 83 -7.26 1.32 4.74
CA ARG A 83 -6.41 2.04 3.79
C ARG A 83 -5.08 1.34 3.63
N VAL A 84 -4.41 1.61 2.52
CA VAL A 84 -3.10 1.07 2.22
C VAL A 84 -2.09 2.17 1.88
N ALA A 85 -0.89 2.08 2.43
CA ALA A 85 0.23 2.97 2.16
C ALA A 85 1.53 2.16 2.03
N CYS A 86 2.57 2.73 1.43
CA CYS A 86 3.87 2.08 1.33
C CYS A 86 4.76 2.51 2.51
N SER A 87 5.42 1.56 3.15
CA SER A 87 6.38 1.84 4.23
C SER A 87 7.66 2.45 3.67
N LEU A 88 8.12 3.54 4.29
CA LEU A 88 9.45 4.09 4.07
C LEU A 88 10.50 3.45 4.99
N GLY A 89 10.08 2.57 5.91
CA GLY A 89 10.84 2.11 7.07
C GLY A 89 10.65 3.00 8.29
N SER A 90 11.16 2.54 9.44
CA SER A 90 11.18 3.32 10.70
C SER A 90 9.82 3.87 11.14
N GLY A 91 8.72 3.17 10.83
CA GLY A 91 7.37 3.57 11.20
C GLY A 91 6.81 4.74 10.38
N GLN A 92 7.42 5.09 9.25
CA GLN A 92 6.89 6.09 8.32
C GLN A 92 6.26 5.42 7.11
N VAL A 93 5.20 6.03 6.58
CA VAL A 93 4.51 5.58 5.36
C VAL A 93 4.31 6.73 4.39
N ILE A 94 4.16 6.39 3.10
CA ILE A 94 3.81 7.30 2.02
C ILE A 94 2.59 6.77 1.25
N GLY A 95 1.70 7.68 0.88
CA GLY A 95 0.55 7.38 0.04
C GLY A 95 -0.55 8.43 0.19
N PRO A 96 -1.72 8.21 -0.43
CA PRO A 96 -2.87 9.09 -0.27
C PRO A 96 -3.41 8.99 1.16
N LEU A 97 -3.12 10.01 1.97
CA LEU A 97 -3.46 10.02 3.38
C LEU A 97 -4.94 10.38 3.59
N PRO A 98 -5.51 10.09 4.77
CA PRO A 98 -6.89 10.48 5.10
C PRO A 98 -7.15 11.99 4.99
N TYR A 99 -6.12 12.82 5.15
CA TYR A 99 -6.22 14.28 5.09
C TYR A 99 -6.32 14.85 3.66
N GLY A 100 -6.27 14.00 2.63
CA GLY A 100 -6.66 14.36 1.25
C GLY A 100 -5.53 14.37 0.23
N GLU A 101 -4.28 14.54 0.64
CA GLU A 101 -3.13 14.56 -0.25
C GLU A 101 -2.25 13.31 -0.13
N VAL A 102 -1.47 13.05 -1.16
CA VAL A 102 -0.32 12.15 -1.07
C VAL A 102 0.72 12.83 -0.17
N ALA A 103 1.09 12.17 0.92
CA ALA A 103 2.06 12.71 1.87
C ALA A 103 2.79 11.59 2.62
N VAL A 104 3.86 11.99 3.32
CA VAL A 104 4.57 11.15 4.28
C VAL A 104 3.99 11.41 5.66
N ALA A 105 3.71 10.34 6.41
CA ALA A 105 3.26 10.44 7.79
C ALA A 105 3.87 9.35 8.67
N ALA A 106 3.89 9.62 9.97
CA ALA A 106 4.14 8.58 10.96
C ALA A 106 2.94 7.63 10.98
N LEU A 107 3.19 6.32 10.90
CA LEU A 107 2.12 5.32 10.91
C LEU A 107 1.26 5.43 12.17
N ILE A 108 1.91 5.67 13.31
CA ILE A 108 1.25 5.81 14.62
C ILE A 108 0.31 7.01 14.73
N SER A 109 0.47 8.03 13.87
CA SER A 109 -0.49 9.15 13.82
C SER A 109 -1.70 8.85 12.95
N LEU A 110 -1.62 7.81 12.10
CA LEU A 110 -2.71 7.36 11.25
C LEU A 110 -3.52 6.25 11.91
N SER A 111 -2.83 5.26 12.50
CA SER A 111 -3.45 4.12 13.17
C SER A 111 -2.46 3.37 14.07
N THR A 112 -2.99 2.74 15.11
CA THR A 112 -2.29 1.73 15.92
C THR A 112 -2.69 0.30 15.54
N ASP A 113 -3.72 0.15 14.69
CA ASP A 113 -4.22 -1.12 14.20
C ASP A 113 -3.81 -1.29 12.73
N TYR A 114 -2.73 -2.03 12.53
CA TYR A 114 -2.15 -2.25 11.21
C TYR A 114 -1.45 -3.61 11.11
N VAL A 115 -1.41 -4.10 9.88
CA VAL A 115 -0.61 -5.24 9.43
C VAL A 115 0.13 -4.86 8.16
N TRP A 116 1.09 -5.67 7.73
CA TRP A 116 1.84 -5.40 6.51
C TRP A 116 2.00 -6.64 5.64
N SER A 117 2.23 -6.42 4.35
CA SER A 117 2.56 -7.47 3.39
C SER A 117 3.68 -7.02 2.47
N ASP A 118 4.32 -7.97 1.79
CA ASP A 118 5.08 -7.61 0.59
C ASP A 118 4.09 -7.05 -0.46
N PRO A 119 4.52 -6.14 -1.37
CA PRO A 119 3.67 -5.69 -2.47
C PRO A 119 3.37 -6.87 -3.39
N HIS A 120 2.10 -7.25 -3.43
CA HIS A 120 1.64 -8.42 -4.16
C HIS A 120 0.27 -8.12 -4.77
N PHE A 121 0.22 -8.05 -6.10
CA PHE A 121 -0.98 -7.76 -6.88
C PHE A 121 -1.22 -8.89 -7.88
N PRO A 122 -1.78 -10.03 -7.44
CA PRO A 122 -1.79 -11.27 -8.22
C PRO A 122 -2.69 -11.22 -9.45
N PHE A 123 -3.62 -10.27 -9.54
CA PHE A 123 -4.54 -10.15 -10.68
C PHE A 123 -4.19 -9.00 -11.63
N ALA A 124 -3.16 -8.22 -11.28
CA ALA A 124 -2.68 -7.13 -12.11
C ALA A 124 -1.59 -7.68 -13.07
N HIS A 125 -2.01 -8.34 -14.15
CA HIS A 125 -1.12 -8.80 -15.22
C HIS A 125 -1.20 -7.88 -16.42
#